data_AF-A0A7K8MHW3-F1
#
_entry.id   AF-A0A7K8MHW3-F1
#
_cell.length_a   1.000
_cell.length_b   1.000
_cell.length_c   1.000
_cell.angle_alpha   90.00
_cell.angle_beta   90.00
_cell.angle_gamma   90.00
#
_symmetry.space_group_name_H-M   'P 1'
#
loop_
_entity.id
_entity.type
_entity.pdbx_description
1 polymer ?
#
loop_
_entity_poly.entity_id
_entity_poly.type
_entity_poly.pdbx_seq_one_letter_code
_entity_poly.pdbx_strand_id
1 'polypeptide(L)' 'PRRGSMSGTAGTAICLLRCDLRAHDNQVLHWAQRNADFVIPLYCFDPRHYLGTHRHGFPKTG' A
#
# COMPACT_ATOMS: atom_id res chain seq x y z
N PRO A 1 -23.26 -6.56 12.05
CA PRO A 1 -22.65 -7.91 12.01
C PRO A 1 -21.15 -7.86 12.37
N ARG A 2 -20.84 -7.85 13.67
CA ARG A 2 -19.48 -8.07 14.15
C ARG A 2 -19.33 -9.57 14.36
N ARG A 3 -18.50 -10.22 13.53
CA ARG A 3 -18.27 -11.67 13.64
C ARG A 3 -17.42 -11.89 14.90
N GLY A 4 -18.03 -12.53 15.90
CA GLY A 4 -17.34 -12.90 17.13
C GLY A 4 -16.30 -14.00 16.89
N SER A 5 -15.13 -13.79 17.50
CA SER A 5 -14.17 -14.78 18.03
C SER A 5 -14.08 -16.15 17.34
N MET A 6 -13.00 -16.36 16.59
CA MET A 6 -12.29 -17.63 16.52
C MET A 6 -10.85 -17.37 16.93
N SER A 7 -10.25 -18.27 17.72
CA SER A 7 -8.83 -18.33 18.02
C SER A 7 -8.01 -18.60 16.74
N GLY A 8 -7.96 -17.60 15.86
CA GLY A 8 -7.09 -17.54 14.68
C GLY A 8 -6.08 -16.42 14.91
N THR A 9 -4.85 -16.60 14.45
CA THR A 9 -3.83 -15.53 14.44
C THR A 9 -4.43 -14.23 13.89
N ALA A 10 -4.27 -13.13 14.63
CA ALA A 10 -4.77 -11.82 14.22
C ALA A 10 -4.35 -11.54 12.76
N GLY A 11 -5.32 -11.20 11.92
CA GLY A 11 -5.12 -11.00 10.50
C GLY A 11 -4.37 -9.69 10.27
N THR A 12 -3.18 -9.75 9.70
CA THR A 12 -2.40 -8.56 9.33
C THR A 12 -2.40 -8.38 7.82
N ALA A 13 -2.85 -7.21 7.34
CA ALA A 13 -2.79 -6.83 5.94
C ALA A 13 -1.61 -5.87 5.69
N ILE A 14 -0.80 -6.17 4.68
CA ILE A 14 0.24 -5.26 4.19
C ILE A 14 -0.30 -4.54 2.95
N CYS A 15 -0.37 -3.21 3.02
CA CYS A 15 -0.82 -2.38 1.92
C CYS A 15 0.38 -1.75 1.21
N LEU A 16 0.81 -2.33 0.09
CA LEU A 16 1.88 -1.75 -0.73
C LEU A 16 1.34 -0.56 -1.54
N LEU A 17 1.61 0.63 -1.04
CA LEU A 17 1.34 1.90 -1.71
C LEU A 17 2.44 2.15 -2.75
N ARG A 18 2.03 2.72 -3.89
CA ARG A 18 2.93 3.20 -4.95
C ARG A 18 2.63 4.68 -5.22
N CYS A 19 1.93 4.99 -6.29
CA CYS A 19 1.63 6.37 -6.66
C CYS A 19 0.52 7.00 -5.81
N ASP A 20 -0.21 6.21 -5.01
CA ASP A 20 -1.41 6.67 -4.31
C ASP A 20 -1.21 6.83 -2.80
N LEU A 21 -0.38 7.83 -2.45
CA LEU A 21 -0.01 8.16 -1.07
C LEU A 21 -1.09 9.00 -0.35
N ARG A 22 -2.35 8.57 -0.48
CA ARG A 22 -3.49 9.20 0.20
C ARG A 22 -4.20 8.20 1.11
N ALA A 23 -4.62 8.69 2.27
CA ALA A 23 -5.45 7.93 3.20
C ALA A 23 -6.94 7.99 2.81
N HIS A 24 -7.40 9.16 2.34
CA HIS A 24 -8.79 9.37 1.93
C HIS A 24 -9.03 8.81 0.53
N ASP A 25 -10.19 8.16 0.34
CA ASP A 25 -10.59 7.57 -0.94
C ASP A 25 -9.56 6.59 -1.54
N ASN A 26 -8.89 5.82 -0.66
CA ASN A 26 -8.01 4.73 -1.05
C ASN A 26 -8.72 3.40 -0.79
N GLN A 27 -9.17 2.76 -1.87
CA GLN A 27 -9.95 1.52 -1.79
C GLN A 27 -9.18 0.37 -1.13
N VAL A 28 -7.85 0.32 -1.29
CA VAL A 28 -7.00 -0.72 -0.69
C VAL A 28 -6.97 -0.57 0.82
N LEU A 29 -6.73 0.66 1.31
CA LEU A 29 -6.75 0.95 2.75
C LEU A 29 -8.14 0.73 3.35
N HIS A 30 -9.18 1.14 2.64
CA HIS A 30 -10.56 0.96 3.08
C HIS A 30 -10.96 -0.52 3.16
N TRP A 31 -10.51 -1.35 2.21
CA TRP A 31 -10.71 -2.80 2.27
C TRP A 31 -9.91 -3.42 3.42
N ALA A 32 -8.63 -3.05 3.58
CA ALA A 32 -7.77 -3.60 4.63
C ALA A 32 -8.32 -3.28 6.03
N GLN A 33 -8.77 -2.05 6.26
CA GLN A 33 -9.39 -1.64 7.53
C GLN A 33 -10.65 -2.46 7.88
N ARG A 34 -11.38 -2.98 6.87
CA ARG A 34 -12.59 -3.78 7.10
C ARG A 34 -12.32 -5.27 7.29
N ASN A 35 -11.17 -5.78 6.84
CA ASN A 35 -10.91 -7.21 6.72
C ASN A 35 -9.69 -7.69 7.55
N ALA A 36 -8.89 -6.78 8.10
CA ALA A 36 -7.72 -7.11 8.91
C ALA A 36 -7.79 -6.44 10.28
N ASP A 37 -7.20 -7.09 11.28
CA ASP A 37 -7.05 -6.55 12.63
C ASP A 37 -5.92 -5.51 12.68
N PHE A 38 -4.88 -5.74 11.89
CA PHE A 38 -3.73 -4.85 11.74
C PHE A 38 -3.48 -4.51 10.29
N VAL A 39 -3.22 -3.22 10.01
CA VAL A 39 -2.89 -2.73 8.67
C VAL A 39 -1.50 -2.10 8.71
N ILE A 40 -0.60 -2.57 7.84
CA ILE A 40 0.75 -2.06 7.69
C ILE A 40 0.86 -1.38 6.31
N PRO A 41 0.79 -0.05 6.23
CA PRO A 41 1.07 0.67 4.99
C PRO A 41 2.57 0.60 4.68
N LEU A 42 2.92 0.17 3.47
CA LEU A 42 4.30 0.03 3.00
C LEU A 42 4.47 0.84 1.72
N TYR A 43 5.52 1.65 1.63
CA TYR A 43 5.96 2.28 0.39
C TYR A 43 7.45 1.98 0.20
N CYS A 44 7.81 1.40 -0.94
CA CYS A 44 9.20 1.08 -1.25
C CYS A 44 9.78 2.13 -2.20
N PHE A 45 10.81 2.84 -1.74
CA PHE A 45 11.60 3.71 -2.60
C PHE A 45 12.38 2.86 -3.60
N ASP A 46 11.89 2.78 -4.84
CA ASP A 46 12.58 2.09 -5.92
C ASP A 46 13.66 3.02 -6.51
N PRO A 47 14.96 2.66 -6.44
CA PRO A 47 16.04 3.47 -7.01
C PRO A 47 15.83 3.77 -8.50
N ARG A 48 15.12 2.88 -9.22
CA ARG A 48 14.81 3.05 -10.64
C ARG A 48 13.89 4.24 -10.91
N HIS A 49 13.14 4.73 -9.92
CA HIS A 49 12.32 5.92 -10.06
C HIS A 49 13.15 7.20 -10.23
N TYR A 50 14.40 7.19 -9.75
CA TYR A 50 15.31 8.34 -9.81
C TYR A 50 16.29 8.27 -11.00
N LEU A 51 16.27 7.16 -11.76
CA LEU A 51 17.08 7.01 -12.97
C LEU A 51 16.48 7.78 -14.15
N GLY A 52 17.32 8.07 -15.15
CA GLY A 52 16.89 8.67 -16.40
C GLY A 52 15.85 7.84 -17.16
N THR A 53 15.09 8.50 -18.03
CA THR A 53 14.18 7.83 -18.98
C THR A 53 14.95 6.87 -19.88
N HIS A 54 14.32 5.74 -20.22
CA HIS A 54 14.97 4.65 -20.94
C HIS A 54 15.61 5.06 -22.27
N ARG A 55 15.00 6.03 -22.98
CA ARG A 55 15.41 6.41 -24.35
C ARG A 55 16.35 7.61 -24.41
N HIS A 56 16.19 8.59 -23.53
CA HIS A 56 16.89 9.88 -23.64
C HIS A 56 17.58 10.31 -22.35
N GLY A 57 17.53 9.53 -21.27
CA GLY A 57 18.25 9.82 -20.04
C GLY A 57 17.72 11.01 -19.23
N PHE A 58 16.65 11.70 -19.68
CA PHE A 58 16.04 12.79 -18.93
C PHE A 58 15.54 12.34 -17.56
N PRO A 59 15.55 13.21 -16.54
CA PRO A 59 14.97 12.89 -15.23
C PRO A 59 13.51 12.42 -15.37
N LYS A 60 13.15 11.34 -14.67
CA LYS A 60 11.75 10.92 -14.56
C LYS A 60 10.98 11.95 -13.75
N THR A 61 9.87 12.44 -14.28
CA THR A 61 9.11 13.56 -13.68
C THR A 61 8.13 13.17 -12.58
N GLY A 62 8.07 11.88 -12.21
CA GLY A 62 7.10 11.37 -11.22
C GLY A 62 5.71 11.18 -11.80
#